data_AF-A0A6B2D9A0-F1
#
_entry.id   AF-A0A6B2D9A0-F1
#
_cell.length_a   1.000
_cell.length_b   1.000
_cell.length_c   1.000
_cell.angle_alpha   90.00
_cell.angle_beta   90.00
_cell.angle_gamma   90.00
#
_symmetry.space_group_name_H-M   'P 1'
#
loop_
_entity.id
_entity.type
_entity.pdbx_description
1 polymer ?
#
loop_
_entity_poly.entity_id
_entity_poly.type
_entity_poly.pdbx_seq_one_letter_code
_entity_poly.pdbx_strand_id
1 'polypeptide(L)'
;MAAVAQTIIAGLTLGLAGHVSPWRDPVSDYAWHRGGRLLFTVAILLLLAAAAALAVAARLAALPRDPLVSTLFLLWTAGLAVVLVFRSNSSAADPTVSGEIHRAGGAVLFASLPLAAWTLSARLRTEPRWLAAAPALRR
;
A
#
# COMPACT_ATOMS: atom_id res chain seq x y z
N MET A 1 -0.71 5.52 -12.15
CA MET A 1 -1.16 4.28 -11.46
C MET A 1 -1.47 4.55 -10.00
N ALA A 2 -0.48 4.89 -9.16
CA ALA A 2 -0.72 5.14 -7.72
C ALA A 2 -1.74 6.27 -7.45
N ALA A 3 -1.62 7.41 -8.15
CA ALA A 3 -2.59 8.51 -8.02
C ALA A 3 -4.03 8.07 -8.37
N VAL A 4 -4.20 7.25 -9.42
CA VAL A 4 -5.52 6.71 -9.80
C VAL A 4 -6.05 5.78 -8.72
N ALA A 5 -5.21 4.91 -8.16
CA ALA A 5 -5.61 4.06 -7.03
C ALA A 5 -6.04 4.90 -5.82
N GLN A 6 -5.30 5.97 -5.49
CA GLN A 6 -5.66 6.90 -4.43
C GLN A 6 -6.98 7.61 -4.71
N THR A 7 -7.23 8.05 -5.94
CA THR A 7 -8.52 8.65 -6.33
C THR A 7 -9.67 7.66 -6.18
N ILE A 8 -9.48 6.39 -6.55
CA ILE A 8 -10.49 5.34 -6.37
C ILE A 8 -10.78 5.15 -4.88
N ILE A 9 -9.74 4.98 -4.05
CA ILE A 9 -9.92 4.79 -2.61
C ILE A 9 -10.58 6.02 -1.97
N ALA A 10 -10.13 7.23 -2.27
CA ALA A 10 -10.74 8.46 -1.77
C ALA A 10 -12.21 8.58 -2.21
N GLY A 11 -12.53 8.23 -3.45
CA GLY A 11 -13.90 8.19 -3.95
C GLY A 11 -14.78 7.21 -3.18
N LEU A 12 -14.26 6.00 -2.89
CA LEU A 12 -14.95 5.02 -2.05
C LEU A 12 -15.12 5.52 -0.62
N THR A 13 -14.09 6.12 -0.02
CA THR A 13 -14.13 6.69 1.33
C THR A 13 -15.22 7.75 1.46
N LEU A 14 -15.31 8.66 0.49
CA LEU A 14 -16.33 9.72 0.51
C LEU A 14 -17.73 9.16 0.18
N GLY A 15 -17.84 8.31 -0.83
CA GLY A 15 -19.12 7.75 -1.29
C GLY A 15 -19.75 6.75 -0.32
N LEU A 16 -18.94 6.08 0.50
CA LEU A 16 -19.40 5.08 1.48
C LEU A 16 -19.29 5.57 2.93
N ALA A 17 -19.01 6.85 3.19
CA ALA A 17 -18.81 7.37 4.54
C ALA A 17 -19.98 7.13 5.52
N GLY A 18 -21.21 6.98 5.01
CA GLY A 18 -22.40 6.64 5.79
C GLY A 18 -22.55 5.16 6.13
N HIS A 19 -21.76 4.27 5.51
CA HIS A 19 -21.83 2.82 5.68
C HIS A 19 -20.52 2.22 6.23
N VAL A 20 -19.39 2.84 5.90
CA VAL A 20 -18.04 2.44 6.32
C VAL A 20 -17.38 3.66 6.94
N SER A 21 -17.22 3.64 8.25
CA SER A 21 -16.58 4.70 9.02
C SER A 21 -15.09 4.76 8.69
N PRO A 22 -14.56 5.87 8.16
CA PRO A 22 -13.13 6.00 7.86
C PRO A 22 -12.21 5.90 9.08
N TRP A 23 -12.78 6.03 10.28
CA TRP A 23 -12.06 6.03 11.55
C TRP A 23 -12.09 4.69 12.28
N ARG A 24 -13.09 3.86 11.99
CA ARG A 24 -13.35 2.62 12.75
C ARG A 24 -13.26 1.38 11.87
N ASP A 25 -13.66 1.50 10.62
CA ASP A 25 -13.82 0.36 9.72
C ASP A 25 -12.65 0.27 8.75
N PRO A 26 -12.12 -0.95 8.49
CA PRO A 26 -11.06 -1.14 7.51
C PRO A 26 -11.43 -0.66 6.12
N VAL A 27 -10.45 -0.11 5.39
CA VAL A 27 -10.59 0.29 3.97
C VAL A 27 -11.04 -0.89 3.09
N SER A 28 -10.71 -2.13 3.47
CA SER A 28 -11.14 -3.32 2.73
C SER A 28 -12.64 -3.59 2.82
N ASP A 29 -13.38 -2.96 3.74
CA ASP A 29 -14.83 -3.15 3.88
C ASP A 29 -15.64 -2.52 2.75
N TYR A 30 -15.01 -1.64 1.95
CA TYR A 30 -15.59 -1.21 0.67
C TYR A 30 -15.93 -2.41 -0.23
N ALA A 31 -15.21 -3.53 -0.10
CA ALA A 31 -15.48 -4.74 -0.86
C ALA A 31 -16.83 -5.41 -0.58
N TRP A 32 -17.49 -5.06 0.54
CA TRP A 32 -18.82 -5.56 0.89
C TRP A 32 -19.97 -4.76 0.27
N HIS A 33 -19.65 -3.61 -0.36
CA HIS A 33 -20.63 -2.68 -0.89
C HIS A 33 -20.76 -2.82 -2.42
N ARG A 34 -21.93 -2.46 -2.97
CA ARG A 34 -22.21 -2.58 -4.40
C ARG A 34 -21.17 -1.80 -5.22
N GLY A 35 -20.49 -2.48 -6.14
CA GLY A 35 -19.40 -1.91 -6.96
C GLY A 35 -18.07 -1.68 -6.23
N GLY A 36 -18.08 -1.62 -4.90
CA GLY A 36 -16.89 -1.37 -4.09
C GLY A 36 -15.83 -2.47 -4.20
N ARG A 37 -16.24 -3.74 -4.33
CA ARG A 37 -15.29 -4.86 -4.56
C ARG A 37 -14.46 -4.67 -5.83
N LEU A 38 -15.10 -4.34 -6.95
CA LEU A 38 -14.41 -4.15 -8.22
C LEU A 38 -13.42 -2.99 -8.12
N LEU A 39 -13.87 -1.85 -7.60
CA LEU A 39 -13.04 -0.65 -7.47
C LEU A 39 -11.87 -0.87 -6.51
N PHE A 40 -12.09 -1.53 -5.37
CA PHE A 40 -11.04 -1.89 -4.42
C PHE A 40 -10.00 -2.84 -5.05
N THR A 41 -10.45 -3.87 -5.76
CA THR A 41 -9.57 -4.77 -6.52
C THR A 41 -8.73 -4.03 -7.56
N VAL A 42 -9.36 -3.14 -8.34
CA VAL A 42 -8.65 -2.31 -9.34
C VAL A 42 -7.61 -1.41 -8.66
N ALA A 43 -7.94 -0.81 -7.53
CA ALA A 43 -6.98 0.00 -6.77
C ALA A 43 -5.76 -0.81 -6.32
N ILE A 44 -5.95 -2.02 -5.80
CA ILE A 44 -4.84 -2.91 -5.40
C ILE A 44 -3.99 -3.30 -6.62
N LEU A 45 -4.60 -3.66 -7.75
CA LEU A 45 -3.87 -3.99 -8.98
C LEU A 45 -3.05 -2.81 -9.50
N LEU A 46 -3.60 -1.59 -9.44
CA LEU A 46 -2.87 -0.37 -9.80
C LEU A 46 -1.70 -0.10 -8.84
N LEU A 47 -1.83 -0.43 -7.56
CA LEU A 47 -0.74 -0.34 -6.59
C LEU A 47 0.36 -1.37 -6.86
N LEU A 48 0.00 -2.62 -7.20
CA LEU A 48 0.97 -3.65 -7.62
C LEU A 48 1.72 -3.24 -8.89
N ALA A 49 1.01 -2.67 -9.87
CA ALA A 49 1.64 -2.16 -11.09
C ALA A 49 2.56 -0.95 -10.79
N ALA A 50 2.16 -0.07 -9.86
CA ALA A 50 3.02 1.00 -9.37
C ALA A 50 4.25 0.45 -8.62
N ALA A 51 4.12 -0.62 -7.86
CA ALA A 51 5.22 -1.28 -7.18
C ALA A 51 6.27 -1.80 -8.18
N ALA A 52 5.81 -2.48 -9.25
CA ALA A 52 6.68 -2.93 -10.32
C ALA A 52 7.40 -1.77 -11.02
N ALA A 53 6.68 -0.70 -11.35
CA ALA A 53 7.28 0.50 -11.94
C ALA A 53 8.31 1.16 -11.02
N LEU A 54 8.04 1.25 -9.71
CA LEU A 54 9.00 1.77 -8.73
C LEU A 54 10.25 0.90 -8.62
N ALA A 55 10.11 -0.42 -8.63
CA ALA A 55 11.26 -1.33 -8.62
C ALA A 55 12.14 -1.18 -9.86
N VAL A 56 11.53 -0.99 -11.04
CA VAL A 56 12.27 -0.71 -12.29
C VAL A 56 12.95 0.65 -12.21
N ALA A 57 12.22 1.71 -11.83
CA ALA A 57 12.76 3.06 -11.70
C ALA A 57 13.91 3.11 -10.69
N ALA A 58 13.81 2.40 -9.57
CA ALA A 58 14.86 2.29 -8.57
C ALA A 58 16.16 1.71 -9.14
N ARG A 59 16.05 0.70 -10.00
CA ARG A 59 17.21 0.10 -10.69
C ARG A 59 17.81 1.07 -11.71
N LEU A 60 16.98 1.70 -12.52
CA LEU A 60 17.43 2.66 -13.55
C LEU A 60 18.08 3.91 -12.93
N ALA A 61 17.57 4.38 -11.79
CA ALA A 61 18.13 5.49 -11.04
C ALA A 61 19.33 5.08 -10.17
N ALA A 62 19.74 3.81 -10.20
CA ALA A 62 20.81 3.26 -9.38
C ALA A 62 20.67 3.55 -7.88
N LEU A 63 19.45 3.51 -7.32
CA LEU A 63 19.23 3.75 -5.88
C LEU A 63 20.13 2.83 -5.04
N PRO A 64 20.57 3.28 -3.84
CA PRO A 64 21.37 2.45 -2.94
C PRO A 64 20.71 1.09 -2.70
N ARG A 65 21.47 0.01 -2.88
CA ARG A 65 20.99 -1.36 -2.64
C ARG A 65 21.08 -1.68 -1.15
N ASP A 66 20.05 -1.32 -0.41
CA ASP A 66 19.91 -1.63 1.01
C ASP A 66 18.99 -2.87 1.18
N PRO A 67 19.46 -3.95 1.84
CA PRO A 67 18.66 -5.17 2.03
C PRO A 67 17.38 -4.93 2.84
N LEU A 68 17.41 -4.02 3.82
CA LEU A 68 16.24 -3.70 4.64
C LEU A 68 15.19 -2.97 3.80
N VAL A 69 15.58 -1.98 3.00
CA VAL A 69 14.66 -1.29 2.07
C VAL A 69 14.03 -2.29 1.09
N SER A 70 14.85 -3.18 0.53
CA SER A 70 14.38 -4.19 -0.42
C SER A 70 13.40 -5.18 0.22
N THR A 71 13.68 -5.59 1.45
CA THR A 71 12.82 -6.51 2.22
C THR A 71 11.50 -5.85 2.59
N LEU A 72 11.53 -4.61 3.09
CA LEU A 72 10.31 -3.88 3.43
C LEU A 72 9.45 -3.62 2.19
N PHE A 73 10.05 -3.28 1.06
CA PHE A 73 9.32 -3.11 -0.20
C PHE A 73 8.70 -4.45 -0.70
N LEU A 74 9.43 -5.56 -0.55
CA LEU A 74 8.91 -6.89 -0.87
C LEU A 74 7.75 -7.27 0.05
N LEU A 75 7.87 -7.02 1.36
CA LEU A 75 6.80 -7.25 2.33
C LEU A 75 5.56 -6.42 2.02
N TRP A 76 5.73 -5.16 1.62
CA TRP A 76 4.61 -4.32 1.18
C TRP A 76 3.89 -4.92 -0.02
N THR A 77 4.66 -5.32 -1.04
CA THR A 77 4.12 -5.91 -2.27
C THR A 77 3.44 -7.26 -1.99
N ALA A 78 4.03 -8.07 -1.11
CA ALA A 78 3.44 -9.34 -0.66
C ALA A 78 2.15 -9.10 0.13
N GLY A 79 2.10 -8.10 1.01
CA GLY A 79 0.91 -7.71 1.73
C GLY A 79 -0.24 -7.29 0.80
N LEU A 80 0.04 -6.55 -0.27
CA LEU A 80 -0.92 -6.25 -1.34
C LEU A 80 -1.47 -7.51 -2.01
N ALA A 81 -0.60 -8.48 -2.33
CA ALA A 81 -1.03 -9.76 -2.91
C ALA A 81 -1.90 -10.57 -1.95
N VAL A 82 -1.54 -10.58 -0.66
CA VAL A 82 -2.33 -11.26 0.38
C VAL A 82 -3.73 -10.65 0.48
N VAL A 83 -3.86 -9.31 0.60
CA VAL A 83 -5.19 -8.68 0.70
C VAL A 83 -6.03 -8.79 -0.58
N LEU A 84 -5.39 -9.01 -1.73
CA LEU A 84 -6.06 -9.26 -2.99
C LEU A 84 -6.63 -10.68 -3.08
N VAL A 85 -5.89 -11.68 -2.59
CA VAL A 85 -6.24 -13.10 -2.71
C VAL A 85 -7.17 -13.56 -1.59
N PHE A 86 -6.89 -13.14 -0.35
CA PHE A 86 -7.65 -13.55 0.81
C PHE A 86 -8.78 -12.56 1.07
N ARG A 87 -9.98 -13.07 1.31
CA ARG A 87 -11.16 -12.25 1.64
C ARG A 87 -11.11 -11.82 3.10
N SER A 88 -11.43 -10.56 3.38
CA SER A 88 -11.61 -10.02 4.74
C SER A 88 -12.79 -10.70 5.45
N ASN A 89 -12.88 -10.55 6.77
CA ASN A 89 -14.08 -10.91 7.52
C ASN A 89 -15.22 -9.92 7.21
N SER A 90 -16.46 -10.40 7.16
CA SER A 90 -17.65 -9.54 7.03
C SER A 90 -18.08 -8.91 8.36
N SER A 91 -17.59 -9.45 9.47
CA SER A 91 -17.86 -9.00 10.83
C SER A 91 -16.68 -9.36 11.73
N ALA A 92 -16.35 -8.51 12.70
CA ALA A 92 -15.34 -8.82 13.71
C ALA A 92 -15.78 -9.96 14.65
N ALA A 93 -17.08 -10.20 14.78
CA ALA A 93 -17.63 -11.25 15.63
C ALA A 93 -17.47 -12.66 15.03
N ASP A 94 -17.25 -12.75 13.70
CA ASP A 94 -17.21 -14.02 12.96
C ASP A 94 -15.88 -14.16 12.19
N PRO A 95 -14.75 -14.38 12.91
CA PRO A 95 -13.45 -14.50 12.28
C PRO A 95 -13.31 -15.78 11.46
N THR A 96 -12.78 -15.65 10.25
CA THR A 96 -12.42 -16.76 9.36
C THR A 96 -10.92 -16.82 9.16
N VAL A 97 -10.38 -18.01 8.85
CA VAL A 97 -8.95 -18.16 8.53
C VAL A 97 -8.52 -17.23 7.40
N SER A 98 -9.33 -17.11 6.34
CA SER A 98 -9.09 -16.18 5.23
C SER A 98 -9.00 -14.73 5.72
N GLY A 99 -9.95 -14.29 6.54
CA GLY A 99 -9.98 -12.92 7.04
C GLY A 99 -8.85 -12.61 8.01
N GLU A 100 -8.40 -13.59 8.79
CA GLU A 100 -7.22 -13.47 9.64
C GLU A 100 -5.94 -13.30 8.81
N ILE A 101 -5.78 -14.09 7.73
CA ILE A 101 -4.67 -13.93 6.78
C ILE A 101 -4.74 -12.56 6.09
N HIS A 102 -5.93 -12.12 5.66
CA HIS A 102 -6.14 -10.80 5.08
C HIS A 102 -5.74 -9.69 6.06
N ARG A 103 -6.15 -9.79 7.33
CA ARG A 103 -5.81 -8.82 8.38
C ARG A 103 -4.32 -8.76 8.66
N ALA A 104 -3.65 -9.92 8.73
CA ALA A 104 -2.20 -9.99 8.85
C ALA A 104 -1.49 -9.35 7.65
N GLY A 105 -1.94 -9.64 6.43
CA GLY A 105 -1.45 -8.99 5.20
C GLY A 105 -1.65 -7.47 5.22
N GLY A 106 -2.79 -7.01 5.72
CA GLY A 106 -3.09 -5.60 5.98
C GLY A 106 -2.10 -4.95 6.95
N ALA A 107 -1.85 -5.57 8.11
CA ALA A 107 -0.85 -5.07 9.06
C ALA A 107 0.54 -4.97 8.42
N VAL A 108 0.97 -6.01 7.70
CA VAL A 108 2.27 -6.03 7.02
C VAL A 108 2.36 -4.93 5.95
N LEU A 109 1.34 -4.75 5.11
CA LEU A 109 1.38 -3.75 4.05
C LEU A 109 1.43 -2.33 4.63
N PHE A 110 0.62 -2.01 5.65
CA PHE A 110 0.58 -0.66 6.21
C PHE A 110 1.83 -0.31 7.02
N ALA A 111 2.48 -1.29 7.67
CA ALA A 111 3.72 -1.05 8.40
C ALA A 111 4.95 -0.94 7.48
N SER A 112 5.04 -1.81 6.49
CA SER A 112 6.27 -1.97 5.70
C SER A 112 6.56 -0.81 4.74
N LEU A 113 5.54 -0.20 4.11
CA LEU A 113 5.78 0.91 3.17
C LEU A 113 6.31 2.18 3.84
N PRO A 114 5.73 2.70 4.94
CA PRO A 114 6.29 3.84 5.66
C PRO A 114 7.71 3.57 6.15
N LEU A 115 7.99 2.37 6.65
CA LEU A 115 9.33 1.97 7.08
C LEU A 115 10.31 1.90 5.90
N ALA A 116 9.90 1.40 4.74
CA ALA A 116 10.73 1.37 3.53
C ALA A 116 11.07 2.80 3.09
N ALA A 117 10.07 3.68 3.04
CA ALA A 117 10.23 5.09 2.66
C ALA A 117 11.13 5.84 3.64
N TRP A 118 10.93 5.67 4.95
CA TRP A 118 11.79 6.25 5.98
C TRP A 118 13.24 5.77 5.81
N THR A 119 13.45 4.46 5.73
CA THR A 119 14.78 3.85 5.65
C THR A 119 15.51 4.33 4.40
N LEU A 120 14.84 4.31 3.25
CA LEU A 120 15.40 4.80 1.99
C LEU A 120 15.75 6.29 2.08
N SER A 121 14.83 7.12 2.60
CA SER A 121 15.07 8.55 2.79
C SER A 121 16.29 8.81 3.67
N ALA A 122 16.41 8.09 4.80
CA ALA A 122 17.57 8.21 5.68
C ALA A 122 18.90 7.90 4.97
N ARG A 123 18.93 6.89 4.10
CA ARG A 123 20.11 6.52 3.30
C ARG A 123 20.43 7.54 2.20
N LEU A 124 19.41 8.06 1.52
CA LEU A 124 19.62 9.04 0.45
C LEU A 124 20.19 10.37 0.99
N ARG A 125 19.88 10.75 2.23
CA ARG A 125 20.46 11.94 2.87
C ARG A 125 21.97 11.86 3.08
N THR A 126 22.55 10.66 3.14
CA THR A 126 24.00 10.49 3.31
C THR A 126 24.72 10.28 1.99
N GLU A 127 23.99 10.22 0.86
CA GLU A 127 24.56 9.94 -0.45
C GLU A 127 24.78 11.21 -1.27
N PRO A 128 26.04 11.57 -1.61
CA PRO A 128 26.37 12.84 -2.27
C PRO A 128 25.57 13.10 -3.55
N ARG A 129 25.39 12.06 -4.37
CA ARG A 129 24.63 12.08 -5.63
C ARG A 129 23.15 12.43 -5.46
N TRP A 130 22.59 12.20 -4.28
CA TRP A 130 21.17 12.43 -3.97
C TRP A 130 20.95 13.69 -3.12
N LEU A 131 22.02 14.35 -2.64
CA LEU A 131 21.91 15.60 -1.89
C LEU A 131 21.24 16.71 -2.69
N ALA A 132 21.55 16.82 -3.98
CA ALA A 132 20.95 17.81 -4.88
C ALA A 132 19.44 17.61 -5.10
N ALA A 133 18.92 16.39 -4.90
CA ALA A 133 17.49 16.09 -4.98
C ALA A 133 16.72 16.46 -3.70
N ALA A 134 17.42 16.61 -2.57
CA ALA A 134 16.80 16.85 -1.26
C ALA A 134 15.93 18.13 -1.18
N PRO A 135 16.31 19.28 -1.79
CA PRO A 135 15.47 20.49 -1.76
C PRO A 135 14.15 20.32 -2.50
N ALA A 136 14.12 19.54 -3.60
CA ALA A 136 12.92 19.29 -4.38
C ALA A 136 11.90 18.40 -3.65
N LEU A 137 12.37 17.54 -2.74
CA LEU A 137 11.53 16.66 -1.92
C LEU A 137 11.00 17.33 -0.64
N ARG A 138 11.47 18.53 -0.28
CA ARG A 138 11.02 19.30 0.89
C ARG A 138 9.94 20.34 0.57
N ARG A 139 9.65 20.55 -0.71
CA ARG A 139 8.60 21.47 -1.20
C ARG A 139 7.35 20.68 -1.52
#